data_AF-A0A925QNC7-F1
#
_entry.id   AF-A0A925QNC7-F1
#
_cell.length_a   1.000
_cell.length_b   1.000
_cell.length_c   1.000
_cell.angle_alpha   90.00
_cell.angle_beta   90.00
_cell.angle_gamma   90.00
#
_symmetry.space_group_name_H-M   'P 1'
#
loop_
_entity.id
_entity.type
_entity.pdbx_description
1 polymer ?
#
loop_
_entity_poly.entity_id
_entity_poly.type
_entity_poly.pdbx_seq_one_letter_code
_entity_poly.pdbx_strand_id
1 'polypeptide(L)'
;MNQKLLALYGLKWNPFTPEVPVEALHVPARLESFCWRIEHAQVREGGFALIHGEPGSGKSVALRVLAQRLARLPDVQLATISHPQSNLADFYRELGDVFAVPLRPHNRWGGFKALRERWL
;
A
#
# COMPACT_ATOMS: atom_id res chain seq x y z
N MET A 1 6.99 2.10 -22.95
CA MET A 1 8.23 2.46 -23.68
C MET A 1 8.92 1.19 -24.15
N ASN A 2 9.44 1.14 -25.37
CA ASN A 2 10.21 0.00 -25.88
C ASN A 2 11.68 0.10 -25.41
N GLN A 3 12.39 -1.02 -25.33
CA GLN A 3 13.80 -1.13 -24.92
C GLN A 3 14.73 -0.18 -25.69
N LYS A 4 14.50 0.03 -26.99
CA LYS A 4 15.28 0.98 -27.80
C LYS A 4 15.21 2.41 -27.26
N LEU A 5 14.02 2.85 -26.81
CA LEU A 5 13.84 4.18 -26.23
C LEU A 5 14.42 4.27 -24.83
N LEU A 6 14.29 3.21 -24.02
CA LEU A 6 14.93 3.15 -22.69
C LEU A 6 16.44 3.31 -22.80
N ALA A 7 17.07 2.57 -23.71
CA ALA A 7 18.51 2.66 -23.96
C ALA A 7 18.93 4.05 -24.45
N LEU A 8 18.16 4.66 -25.37
CA LEU A 8 18.43 6.00 -25.89
C LEU A 8 18.48 7.07 -24.78
N TYR A 9 17.60 6.97 -23.79
CA TYR A 9 17.53 7.90 -22.66
C TYR A 9 18.32 7.45 -21.43
N GLY A 10 19.07 6.34 -21.50
CA GLY A 10 19.82 5.80 -20.37
C GLY A 10 18.95 5.34 -19.19
N LEU A 11 17.69 5.01 -19.45
CA LEU A 11 16.72 4.64 -18.42
C LEU A 11 16.72 3.13 -18.21
N LYS A 12 16.97 2.70 -16.97
CA LYS A 12 16.89 1.28 -16.58
C LYS A 12 15.44 0.77 -16.49
N TRP A 13 14.51 1.64 -16.10
CA TRP A 13 13.09 1.31 -15.91
C TRP A 13 12.20 2.27 -16.69
N ASN A 14 11.00 1.82 -17.04
CA ASN A 14 10.02 2.65 -17.73
C ASN A 14 9.29 3.56 -16.72
N PRO A 15 9.54 4.89 -16.74
CA PRO A 15 9.03 5.81 -15.72
C PRO A 15 7.52 6.04 -15.79
N PHE A 16 6.87 5.63 -16.88
CA PHE A 16 5.43 5.81 -17.10
C PHE A 16 4.59 4.60 -16.69
N THR A 17 5.22 3.59 -16.09
CA THR A 17 4.50 2.40 -15.61
C THR A 17 4.21 2.51 -14.12
N PRO A 18 3.05 2.02 -13.66
CA PRO A 18 2.77 1.96 -12.23
C PRO A 18 3.73 1.00 -11.50
N GLU A 19 4.34 0.05 -12.21
CA GLU A 19 5.20 -1.00 -11.65
C GLU A 19 6.67 -0.60 -11.49
N VAL A 20 7.02 0.69 -11.60
CA VAL A 20 8.41 1.15 -11.35
C VAL A 20 8.87 0.68 -9.96
N PRO A 21 9.99 -0.06 -9.85
CA PRO A 21 10.46 -0.57 -8.57
C PRO A 21 10.75 0.54 -7.56
N VAL A 22 10.59 0.24 -6.27
CA VAL A 22 10.71 1.28 -5.22
C VAL A 22 12.12 1.85 -5.13
N GLU A 23 13.14 1.05 -5.41
CA GLU A 23 14.54 1.50 -5.50
C GLU A 23 14.81 2.51 -6.60
N ALA A 24 13.92 2.62 -7.60
CA ALA A 24 14.01 3.59 -8.68
C ALA A 24 13.20 4.86 -8.40
N LEU A 25 12.45 4.91 -7.30
CA LEU A 25 11.60 6.04 -6.95
C LEU A 25 12.43 7.10 -6.23
N HIS A 26 12.22 8.36 -6.62
CA HIS A 26 12.81 9.48 -5.91
C HIS A 26 12.11 9.68 -4.56
N VAL A 27 12.87 9.63 -3.47
CA VAL A 27 12.36 9.85 -2.11
C VAL A 27 12.74 11.26 -1.65
N PRO A 28 11.81 12.22 -1.63
CA PRO A 28 12.09 13.57 -1.15
C PRO A 28 12.23 13.60 0.39
N ALA A 29 12.94 14.60 0.92
CA ALA A 29 13.21 14.72 2.36
C ALA A 29 11.94 14.71 3.23
N ARG A 30 10.83 15.26 2.72
CA ARG A 30 9.53 15.24 3.42
C ARG A 30 8.95 13.82 3.53
N LEU A 31 9.08 13.02 2.48
CA LEU A 31 8.64 11.62 2.49
C LEU A 31 9.54 10.78 3.40
N GLU A 32 10.85 11.06 3.39
CA GLU A 32 11.79 10.41 4.29
C GLU A 32 11.45 10.64 5.76
N SER A 33 11.27 11.91 6.14
CA SER A 33 10.86 12.30 7.49
C SER A 33 9.53 11.66 7.88
N PHE A 34 8.56 11.60 6.96
CA PHE A 34 7.29 10.92 7.20
C PHE A 34 7.50 9.43 7.48
N CYS A 35 8.21 8.70 6.63
CA CYS A 35 8.46 7.25 6.82
C CYS A 35 9.18 6.99 8.14
N TRP A 36 10.20 7.79 8.46
CA TRP A 36 10.96 7.66 9.70
C TRP A 36 10.05 7.75 10.94
N ARG A 37 9.14 8.73 10.99
CA ARG A 37 8.19 8.86 12.12
C ARG A 37 7.24 7.67 12.22
N ILE A 38 6.77 7.14 11.09
CA ILE A 38 5.89 5.97 11.10
C ILE A 38 6.63 4.76 11.66
N GLU A 39 7.83 4.49 11.16
CA GLU A 39 8.67 3.37 11.59
C GLU A 39 9.02 3.41 13.09
N HIS A 40 9.37 4.58 13.61
CA HIS A 40 9.94 4.69 14.95
C HIS A 40 8.93 5.01 16.06
N ALA A 41 7.89 5.78 15.75
CA ALA A 41 6.86 6.17 16.72
C ALA A 41 5.54 5.45 16.47
N GLN A 42 4.97 5.60 15.26
CA GLN A 42 3.60 5.16 14.99
C GLN A 42 3.41 3.64 15.09
N VAL A 43 4.37 2.85 14.62
CA VAL A 43 4.30 1.38 14.68
C VAL A 43 4.26 0.87 16.13
N ARG A 44 4.89 1.58 17.07
CA ARG A 44 4.97 1.18 18.48
C ARG A 44 3.82 1.73 19.31
N GLU A 45 3.48 3.00 19.11
CA GLU A 45 2.47 3.71 19.90
C GLU A 45 1.05 3.49 19.35
N GLY A 46 0.93 3.05 18.10
CA GLY A 46 -0.33 2.95 17.38
C GLY A 46 -0.86 4.32 16.92
N GLY A 47 -1.93 4.30 16.11
CA GLY A 47 -2.65 5.50 15.67
C GLY A 47 -2.79 5.60 14.15
N PHE A 48 -3.10 6.80 13.66
CA PHE A 48 -3.47 7.04 12.27
C PHE A 48 -2.58 8.10 11.63
N ALA A 49 -2.24 7.90 10.36
CA ALA A 49 -1.52 8.86 9.54
C ALA A 49 -2.28 9.13 8.24
N LEU A 50 -2.33 10.39 7.83
CA LEU A 50 -3.01 10.82 6.60
C LEU A 50 -2.00 11.33 5.58
N ILE A 51 -2.05 10.79 4.37
CA ILE A 51 -1.35 11.32 3.20
C ILE A 51 -2.40 11.97 2.29
N HIS A 52 -2.29 13.28 2.08
CA HIS A 52 -3.22 14.06 1.25
C HIS A 52 -2.48 14.83 0.16
N GLY A 53 -3.22 15.31 -0.84
CA GLY A 53 -2.69 16.08 -1.97
C GLY A 53 -3.46 15.81 -3.27
N GLU A 54 -3.15 16.58 -4.30
CA GLU A 54 -3.80 16.51 -5.61
C GLU A 54 -3.65 15.13 -6.29
N PRO A 55 -4.60 14.73 -7.16
CA PRO A 55 -4.43 13.57 -8.03
C PRO A 55 -3.09 13.62 -8.78
N GLY A 56 -2.37 12.50 -8.84
CA GLY A 56 -1.05 12.45 -9.47
C GLY A 56 0.13 12.95 -8.63
N SER A 57 -0.09 13.45 -7.39
CA SER A 57 1.00 13.95 -6.52
C SER A 57 1.92 12.89 -5.90
N GLY A 58 1.78 11.61 -6.30
CA GLY A 58 2.61 10.52 -5.78
C GLY A 58 2.18 9.92 -4.45
N LYS A 59 0.94 10.13 -3.99
CA LYS A 59 0.42 9.55 -2.72
C LYS A 59 0.55 8.02 -2.67
N SER A 60 0.12 7.33 -3.72
CA SER A 60 0.20 5.87 -3.80
C SER A 60 1.66 5.39 -3.87
N VAL A 61 2.54 6.18 -4.51
CA VAL A 61 3.99 5.92 -4.54
C VAL A 61 4.59 6.07 -3.14
N ALA A 62 4.21 7.09 -2.38
CA ALA A 62 4.63 7.26 -0.99
C ALA A 62 4.24 6.06 -0.11
N LEU A 63 3.03 5.52 -0.28
CA LEU A 63 2.60 4.31 0.43
C LEU A 63 3.41 3.07 0.04
N ARG A 64 3.84 2.95 -1.23
CA ARG A 64 4.71 1.85 -1.67
C ARG A 64 6.09 1.91 -1.03
N VAL A 65 6.67 3.12 -0.92
CA VAL A 65 7.93 3.34 -0.20
C VAL A 65 7.77 2.93 1.26
N LEU A 66 6.72 3.42 1.93
CA LEU A 66 6.45 3.09 3.33
C LEU A 66 6.25 1.56 3.52
N ALA A 67 5.44 0.93 2.68
CA ALA A 67 5.16 -0.50 2.72
C ALA A 67 6.46 -1.33 2.64
N GLN A 68 7.37 -0.98 1.71
CA GLN A 68 8.63 -1.70 1.57
C GLN A 68 9.51 -1.59 2.82
N ARG A 69 9.48 -0.44 3.51
CA ARG A 69 10.27 -0.23 4.73
C ARG A 69 9.68 -0.97 5.92
N LEU A 70 8.36 -0.85 6.12
CA LEU A 70 7.66 -1.56 7.20
C LEU A 70 7.75 -3.07 7.06
N ALA A 71 7.75 -3.60 5.83
CA ALA A 71 7.93 -5.02 5.57
C ALA A 71 9.30 -5.58 5.99
N ARG A 72 10.28 -4.72 6.27
CA ARG A 72 11.61 -5.13 6.79
C ARG A 72 11.66 -5.14 8.33
N LEU A 73 10.64 -4.61 9.00
CA LEU A 73 10.59 -4.60 10.46
C LEU A 73 10.16 -5.98 10.97
N PRO A 74 10.84 -6.53 11.98
CA PRO A 74 10.38 -7.75 12.64
C PRO A 74 9.06 -7.48 13.39
N ASP A 75 8.26 -8.52 13.55
CA ASP A 75 7.01 -8.50 14.34
C ASP A 75 5.95 -7.49 13.86
N VAL A 76 6.06 -7.02 12.61
CA VAL A 76 5.06 -6.15 11.96
C VAL A 76 4.38 -6.91 10.83
N GLN A 77 3.05 -7.00 10.90
CA GLN A 77 2.23 -7.45 9.78
C GLN A 77 1.70 -6.25 9.00
N LEU A 78 1.92 -6.25 7.68
CA LEU A 78 1.44 -5.21 6.79
C LEU A 78 0.27 -5.73 5.95
N ALA A 79 -0.73 -4.87 5.80
CA ALA A 79 -1.98 -5.14 5.11
C ALA A 79 -2.36 -3.93 4.26
N THR A 80 -2.87 -4.16 3.05
CA THR A 80 -3.41 -3.09 2.20
C THR A 80 -4.89 -3.30 1.95
N ILE A 81 -5.68 -2.25 2.20
CA ILE A 81 -7.10 -2.21 1.90
C ILE A 81 -7.30 -1.30 0.69
N SER A 82 -7.67 -1.90 -0.44
CA SER A 82 -8.03 -1.21 -1.68
C SER A 82 -9.55 -1.15 -1.81
N HIS A 83 -10.07 -0.02 -2.32
CA HIS A 83 -11.49 0.22 -2.55
C HIS A 83 -12.41 -0.08 -1.35
N PRO A 84 -12.28 0.65 -0.23
CA PRO A 84 -13.18 0.48 0.92
C PRO A 84 -14.57 1.08 0.59
N GLN A 85 -15.34 0.41 -0.26
CA GLN A 85 -16.77 0.63 -0.45
C GLN A 85 -17.62 -0.33 0.40
N SER A 86 -17.00 -0.86 1.45
CA SER A 86 -17.56 -1.83 2.36
C SER A 86 -18.46 -1.15 3.39
N ASN A 87 -19.59 -1.77 3.74
CA ASN A 87 -20.29 -1.39 4.96
C ASN A 87 -19.41 -1.72 6.19
N LEU A 88 -19.75 -1.17 7.37
CA LEU A 88 -18.94 -1.34 8.58
C LEU A 88 -18.66 -2.81 8.93
N ALA A 89 -19.65 -3.69 8.77
CA ALA A 89 -19.49 -5.11 9.07
C ALA A 89 -18.55 -5.80 8.08
N ASP A 90 -18.62 -5.45 6.79
CA ASP A 90 -17.73 -5.95 5.75
C ASP A 90 -16.31 -5.43 5.93
N PHE A 91 -16.13 -4.18 6.39
CA PHE A 91 -14.82 -3.63 6.74
C PHE A 91 -14.12 -4.43 7.85
N TYR A 92 -14.83 -4.75 8.95
CA TYR A 92 -14.25 -5.57 10.01
C TYR A 92 -13.93 -7.00 9.56
N ARG A 93 -14.77 -7.58 8.70
CA ARG A 93 -14.49 -8.90 8.11
C ARG A 93 -13.25 -8.88 7.24
N GLU A 94 -13.09 -7.81 6.46
CA GLU A 94 -11.92 -7.61 5.61
C GLU A 94 -10.65 -7.48 6.45
N LEU A 95 -10.69 -6.71 7.53
CA LEU A 95 -9.58 -6.66 8.49
C LEU A 95 -9.28 -8.05 9.06
N GLY A 96 -10.30 -8.83 9.42
CA GLY A 96 -10.10 -10.19 9.91
C GLY A 96 -9.46 -11.11 8.88
N ASP A 97 -9.91 -11.08 7.63
CA ASP A 97 -9.35 -11.89 6.54
C ASP A 97 -7.89 -11.50 6.26
N VAL A 98 -7.60 -10.20 6.17
CA VAL A 98 -6.28 -9.68 5.81
C VAL A 98 -5.23 -9.89 6.91
N PHE A 99 -5.64 -9.82 8.19
CA PHE A 99 -4.76 -10.09 9.33
C PHE A 99 -4.87 -11.53 9.86
N ALA A 100 -5.52 -12.43 9.12
CA ALA A 100 -5.76 -13.82 9.50
C ALA A 100 -6.36 -14.00 10.91
N VAL A 101 -7.20 -13.05 11.35
CA VAL A 101 -7.95 -13.12 12.61
C VAL A 101 -9.27 -13.87 12.36
N PRO A 102 -9.50 -15.01 13.02
CA PRO A 102 -10.68 -15.84 12.78
C PRO A 102 -11.95 -15.16 13.30
N LEU A 103 -12.63 -14.41 12.43
CA LEU A 103 -13.97 -13.91 12.67
C LEU A 103 -14.97 -14.99 12.22
N ARG A 104 -15.87 -15.44 13.10
CA ARG A 104 -16.94 -16.39 12.72
C ARG A 104 -17.94 -15.69 11.81
N PRO A 105 -17.94 -15.93 10.49
CA PRO A 105 -18.78 -15.17 9.57
C PRO A 105 -20.19 -15.75 9.58
N HIS A 106 -21.20 -14.89 9.73
CA HIS A 106 -22.58 -15.28 9.44
C HIS A 106 -22.79 -15.17 7.91
N ASN A 107 -22.66 -16.28 7.18
CA ASN A 107 -23.01 -16.65 5.79
C ASN A 107 -23.02 -15.64 4.60
N ARG A 108 -22.88 -14.32 4.79
CA ARG A 108 -22.93 -13.29 3.74
C ARG A 108 -21.55 -12.82 3.25
N TRP A 109 -20.47 -13.21 3.92
CA TRP A 109 -19.10 -12.76 3.61
C TRP A 109 -18.53 -13.36 2.31
N GLY A 110 -18.89 -14.62 2.00
CA GLY A 110 -18.33 -15.33 0.85
C GLY A 110 -18.56 -14.63 -0.49
N GLY A 111 -19.73 -14.00 -0.68
CA GLY A 111 -20.04 -13.27 -1.91
C GLY A 111 -19.22 -11.99 -2.08
N PHE A 112 -18.99 -11.24 -1.00
CA PHE A 112 -18.18 -10.02 -1.02
C PHE A 112 -16.70 -10.33 -1.30
N LYS A 113 -16.16 -11.37 -0.65
CA LYS A 113 -14.78 -11.85 -0.89
C LYS A 113 -14.56 -12.22 -2.36
N ALA A 114 -15.46 -13.03 -2.94
CA ALA A 114 -15.38 -13.46 -4.33
C ALA A 114 -15.49 -12.29 -5.33
N LEU A 115 -16.29 -11.25 -5.01
CA LEU A 115 -16.34 -10.03 -5.80
C LEU A 115 -14.98 -9.31 -5.77
N ARG A 116 -14.38 -9.12 -4.59
CA ARG A 116 -13.12 -8.39 -4.46
C ARG A 116 -11.95 -9.08 -5.17
N GLU A 117 -11.83 -10.40 -5.04
CA GLU A 117 -10.78 -11.19 -5.72
C GLU A 117 -10.87 -11.07 -7.25
N ARG A 118 -12.05 -10.80 -7.80
CA ARG A 118 -12.27 -10.64 -9.24
C ARG A 118 -11.91 -9.25 -9.77
N TRP A 119 -11.83 -8.23 -8.91
CA TRP A 119 -11.55 -6.83 -9.30
C TRP A 119 -10.18 -6.32 -8.83
N LEU A 120 -9.35 -7.18 -8.22
CA LEU A 120 -7.91 -6.97 -8.04
C LEU A 120 -7.15 -7.31 -9.32
#